data_AF-A0A4Y2RWV2-F1
#
_entry.id   AF-A0A4Y2RWV2-F1
#
_cell.length_a   1.000
_cell.length_b   1.000
_cell.length_c   1.000
_cell.angle_alpha   90.00
_cell.angle_beta   90.00
_cell.angle_gamma   90.00
#
_symmetry.space_group_name_H-M   'P 1'
#
loop_
_entity.id
_entity.type
_entity.pdbx_description
1 polymer ?
#
loop_
_entity_poly.entity_id
_entity_poly.type
_entity_poly.pdbx_seq_one_letter_code
_entity_poly.pdbx_strand_id
1 'polypeptide(L)'
;MQFYRTELKTRRQKPGERLHVSAADVERLMSLAYAECPLDIRDGLEIQFFVDTIRDEEMQLSMRLRDFTYLKSALAYSMRFESGKSASKISLHARSLETKDVTWKEKDDKFESLLKAMEKLVNSLAAERNAPRRNPYASE
;
A
#
# COMPACT_ATOMS: atom_id res chain seq x y z
N MET A 1 13.85 -9.49 34.23
CA MET A 1 14.57 -8.88 33.10
C MET A 1 14.43 -9.65 31.79
N GLN A 2 14.88 -10.91 31.69
CA GLN A 2 14.85 -11.62 30.39
C GLN A 2 13.45 -11.86 29.82
N PHE A 3 12.46 -12.11 30.68
CA PHE A 3 11.06 -12.25 30.29
C PHE A 3 10.55 -11.03 29.48
N TYR A 4 10.71 -9.82 30.01
CA TYR A 4 10.25 -8.59 29.35
C TYR A 4 10.98 -8.29 28.03
N ARG A 5 12.26 -8.66 27.92
CA ARG A 5 13.01 -8.56 26.66
C ARG A 5 12.42 -9.47 25.57
N THR A 6 12.01 -10.68 25.96
CA THR A 6 11.33 -11.60 25.04
C THR A 6 9.97 -11.04 24.63
N GLU A 7 9.20 -10.51 25.58
CA GLU A 7 7.89 -9.90 25.32
C GLU A 7 8.02 -8.75 24.31
N LEU A 8 8.99 -7.84 24.49
CA LEU A 8 9.31 -6.76 23.52
C LEU A 8 9.58 -7.29 22.12
N LYS A 9 10.46 -8.29 21.98
CA LYS A 9 10.85 -8.85 20.67
C LYS A 9 9.66 -9.44 19.91
N THR A 10 8.73 -10.05 20.63
CA THR A 10 7.55 -10.70 20.04
C THR A 10 6.36 -9.75 19.89
N ARG A 11 6.44 -8.53 20.42
CA ARG A 11 5.32 -7.60 20.42
C ARG A 11 4.98 -7.15 19.00
N ARG A 12 3.72 -7.31 18.62
CA ARG A 12 3.14 -6.81 17.38
C ARG A 12 1.79 -6.18 17.65
N GLN A 13 1.46 -5.10 16.96
CA GLN A 13 0.17 -4.41 17.05
C GLN A 13 -0.96 -5.37 16.63
N LYS A 14 -1.96 -5.52 17.48
CA LYS A 14 -3.10 -6.42 17.20
C LYS A 14 -4.10 -5.76 16.23
N PRO A 15 -4.93 -6.55 15.52
CA PRO A 15 -6.07 -6.01 14.79
C PRO A 15 -6.98 -5.17 15.69
N GLY A 16 -7.24 -3.92 15.27
CA GLY A 16 -8.08 -2.97 16.02
C GLY A 16 -7.40 -2.30 17.22
N GLU A 17 -6.15 -2.66 17.54
CA GLU A 17 -5.39 -2.00 18.59
C GLU A 17 -4.96 -0.60 18.14
N ARG A 18 -5.21 0.40 18.99
CA ARG A 18 -4.82 1.79 18.73
C ARG A 18 -3.32 1.97 18.94
N LEU A 19 -2.70 2.81 18.11
CA LEU A 19 -1.25 3.04 18.13
C LEU A 19 -0.72 3.46 19.52
N HIS A 20 -1.44 4.32 20.24
CA HIS A 20 -1.01 4.77 21.57
C HIS A 20 -1.03 3.65 22.62
N VAL A 21 -1.87 2.63 22.44
CA VAL A 21 -1.87 1.44 23.32
C VAL A 21 -0.60 0.61 23.08
N SER A 22 -0.21 0.44 21.81
CA SER A 22 1.05 -0.23 21.45
C SER A 22 2.26 0.54 22.00
N ALA A 23 2.27 1.88 21.83
CA ALA A 23 3.35 2.74 22.33
C ALA A 23 3.49 2.66 23.86
N ALA A 24 2.39 2.76 24.61
CA ALA A 24 2.42 2.67 26.07
C ALA A 24 2.91 1.30 26.57
N ASP A 25 2.56 0.23 25.86
CA ASP A 25 3.04 -1.11 26.21
C ASP A 25 4.54 -1.28 25.91
N VAL A 26 5.03 -0.73 24.79
CA VAL A 26 6.47 -0.67 24.50
C VAL A 26 7.21 0.12 25.59
N GLU A 27 6.73 1.30 25.97
CA GLU A 27 7.33 2.13 27.02
C GLU A 27 7.39 1.41 28.38
N ARG A 28 6.28 0.76 28.75
CA ARG A 28 6.20 -0.09 29.95
C ARG A 28 7.23 -1.21 29.90
N LEU A 29 7.28 -1.96 28.80
CA LEU A 29 8.20 -3.09 28.67
C LEU A 29 9.66 -2.63 28.59
N MET A 30 9.97 -1.50 27.95
CA MET A 30 11.31 -0.91 27.89
C MET A 30 11.81 -0.56 29.28
N SER A 31 10.96 0.09 30.10
CA SER A 31 11.25 0.41 31.49
C SER A 31 11.52 -0.84 32.34
N LEU A 32 10.88 -1.96 32.02
CA LEU A 32 11.05 -3.24 32.73
C LEU A 32 12.19 -4.12 32.19
N ALA A 33 12.54 -4.01 30.91
CA ALA A 33 13.54 -4.84 30.24
C ALA A 33 14.94 -4.22 30.25
N TYR A 34 14.99 -2.89 30.33
CA TYR A 34 16.19 -2.06 30.20
C TYR A 34 16.23 -0.96 31.28
N ALA A 35 15.78 -1.26 32.49
CA ALA A 35 15.76 -0.31 33.62
C ALA A 35 17.13 0.31 33.93
N GLU A 36 18.20 -0.48 33.79
CA GLU A 36 19.60 -0.09 34.07
C GLU A 36 20.32 0.51 32.86
N CYS A 37 19.67 0.60 31.70
CA CYS A 37 20.26 1.13 30.48
C CYS A 37 20.27 2.67 30.53
N PRO A 38 21.35 3.33 30.08
CA PRO A 38 21.37 4.78 29.88
C PRO A 38 20.16 5.27 29.07
N LEU A 39 19.64 6.44 29.44
CA LEU A 39 18.38 6.95 28.89
C LEU A 39 18.44 7.17 27.37
N ASP A 40 19.56 7.71 26.87
CA ASP A 40 19.82 7.94 25.45
C ASP A 40 19.78 6.64 24.62
N ILE A 41 20.36 5.56 25.15
CA ILE A 41 20.30 4.24 24.52
C ILE A 41 18.88 3.68 24.58
N ARG A 42 18.20 3.85 25.72
CA ARG A 42 16.84 3.35 25.92
C ARG A 42 15.84 4.02 25.00
N ASP A 43 15.94 5.34 24.81
CA ASP A 43 15.05 6.12 23.95
C ASP A 43 15.17 5.68 22.48
N GLY A 44 16.40 5.45 22.00
CA GLY A 44 16.63 4.93 20.64
C GLY A 44 16.06 3.53 20.43
N LEU A 45 16.25 2.64 21.41
CA LEU A 45 15.69 1.29 21.38
C LEU A 45 14.16 1.30 21.41
N GLU A 46 13.56 2.15 22.23
CA GLU A 46 12.12 2.28 22.36
C GLU A 46 11.46 2.65 21.03
N ILE A 47 12.04 3.62 20.31
CA ILE A 47 11.59 4.01 18.98
C ILE A 47 11.66 2.82 18.02
N GLN A 48 12.79 2.11 18.01
CA GLN A 48 12.98 0.97 17.12
C GLN A 48 11.96 -0.14 17.40
N PHE A 49 11.76 -0.50 18.67
CA PHE A 49 10.75 -1.49 19.05
C PHE A 49 9.35 -1.04 18.68
N PHE A 50 9.00 0.24 18.90
CA PHE A 50 7.69 0.77 18.50
C PHE A 50 7.45 0.62 16.99
N VAL A 51 8.42 1.02 16.16
CA VAL A 51 8.36 0.85 14.70
C VAL A 51 8.18 -0.62 14.31
N ASP A 52 8.88 -1.54 14.98
CA ASP A 52 8.77 -2.98 14.72
C ASP A 52 7.44 -3.57 15.21
N THR A 53 6.74 -2.92 16.14
CA THR A 53 5.38 -3.34 16.53
C THR A 53 4.32 -3.02 15.46
N ILE A 54 4.56 -2.02 14.60
CA ILE A 54 3.56 -1.55 13.62
C ILE A 54 3.21 -2.67 12.65
N ARG A 55 1.91 -2.91 12.50
CA ARG A 55 1.38 -3.96 11.62
C ARG A 55 1.19 -3.50 10.18
N ASP A 56 0.90 -2.21 9.96
CA ASP A 56 0.77 -1.66 8.61
C ASP A 56 2.17 -1.53 7.99
N GLU A 57 2.47 -2.39 7.01
CA GLU A 57 3.81 -2.47 6.41
C GLU A 57 4.25 -1.16 5.75
N GLU A 58 3.32 -0.46 5.10
CA GLU A 58 3.60 0.83 4.45
C GLU A 58 3.98 1.89 5.48
N MET A 59 3.23 1.97 6.59
CA MET A 59 3.54 2.84 7.72
C MET A 59 4.88 2.47 8.34
N GLN A 60 5.12 1.17 8.58
CA GLN A 60 6.37 0.68 9.17
C GLN A 60 7.58 1.08 8.31
N LEU A 61 7.52 0.84 7.00
CA LEU A 61 8.59 1.24 6.07
C LEU A 61 8.77 2.75 6.04
N SER A 62 7.69 3.51 6.02
CA SER A 62 7.74 4.97 6.04
C SER A 62 8.39 5.53 7.32
N MET A 63 8.12 4.89 8.46
CA MET A 63 8.75 5.22 9.73
C MET A 63 10.24 4.85 9.75
N ARG A 64 10.65 3.71 9.17
CA ARG A 64 12.07 3.30 9.09
C ARG A 64 12.94 4.25 8.24
N LEU A 65 12.34 4.97 7.30
CA LEU A 65 13.01 5.99 6.48
C LEU A 65 13.12 7.34 7.18
N ARG A 66 12.58 7.47 8.40
CA ARG A 66 12.52 8.73 9.12
C ARG A 66 13.33 8.65 10.40
N ASP A 67 14.02 9.74 10.71
CA ASP A 67 14.70 9.90 11.98
C ASP A 67 13.73 10.45 13.02
N PHE A 68 13.64 9.74 14.15
CA PHE A 68 12.87 10.17 15.31
C PHE A 68 13.80 10.37 16.50
N THR A 69 13.60 11.48 17.20
CA THR A 69 14.34 11.78 18.44
C THR A 69 13.64 11.22 19.68
N TYR A 70 12.31 11.07 19.65
CA TYR A 70 11.51 10.66 20.80
C TYR A 70 10.38 9.73 20.38
N LEU A 71 9.98 8.77 21.23
CA LEU A 71 8.81 7.91 20.99
C LEU A 71 7.55 8.74 20.69
N LYS A 72 7.37 9.87 21.39
CA LYS A 72 6.24 10.78 21.19
C LYS A 72 6.17 11.34 19.75
N SER A 73 7.30 11.63 19.11
CA SER A 73 7.31 12.12 17.73
C SER A 73 7.03 11.00 16.73
N ALA A 74 7.53 9.78 16.98
CA ALA A 74 7.18 8.59 16.21
C ALA A 74 5.68 8.28 16.30
N LEU A 75 5.09 8.32 17.50
CA LEU A 75 3.66 8.12 17.73
C LEU A 75 2.83 9.20 17.02
N ALA A 76 3.18 10.48 17.19
CA ALA A 76 2.48 11.57 16.52
C ALA A 76 2.52 11.44 14.99
N TYR A 77 3.65 11.01 14.44
CA TYR A 77 3.78 10.73 13.01
C TYR A 77 2.87 9.59 12.57
N SER A 78 2.89 8.44 13.27
CA SER A 78 2.03 7.30 12.94
C SER A 78 0.55 7.64 12.95
N MET A 79 0.08 8.44 13.93
CA MET A 79 -1.31 8.89 13.98
C MET A 79 -1.69 9.81 12.82
N ARG A 80 -0.77 10.70 12.40
CA ARG A 80 -0.95 11.53 11.20
C ARG A 80 -0.99 10.69 9.93
N PHE A 81 -0.15 9.66 9.85
CA PHE A 81 -0.16 8.70 8.74
C PHE A 81 -1.49 7.95 8.65
N GLU A 82 -2.00 7.39 9.75
CA GLU A 82 -3.31 6.71 9.78
C GLU A 82 -4.45 7.65 9.35
N SER A 83 -4.44 8.88 9.88
CA SER A 83 -5.44 9.89 9.56
C SER A 83 -5.38 10.31 8.09
N GLY A 84 -4.17 10.55 7.57
CA GLY A 84 -3.94 10.92 6.16
C GLY A 84 -4.32 9.79 5.19
N LYS A 85 -3.96 8.55 5.51
CA LYS A 85 -4.33 7.36 4.72
C LYS A 85 -5.85 7.17 4.67
N SER A 86 -6.54 7.40 5.79
CA SER A 86 -8.00 7.34 5.87
C SER A 86 -8.67 8.46 5.06
N ALA A 87 -8.19 9.70 5.19
CA ALA A 87 -8.69 10.85 4.43
C ALA A 87 -8.46 10.70 2.92
N SER A 88 -7.30 10.17 2.50
CA SER A 88 -6.99 9.89 1.09
C SER A 88 -7.94 8.85 0.49
N LYS A 89 -8.21 7.76 1.21
CA LYS A 89 -9.21 6.76 0.79
C LYS A 89 -10.60 7.38 0.62
N ILE A 90 -11.05 8.18 1.59
CA ILE A 90 -12.34 8.88 1.51
C ILE A 90 -12.37 9.83 0.31
N SER A 91 -11.30 10.60 0.07
CA SER A 91 -11.18 11.53 -1.05
C SER A 91 -11.24 10.81 -2.41
N LEU A 92 -10.53 9.69 -2.56
CA LEU A 92 -10.59 8.86 -3.77
C LEU A 92 -11.99 8.29 -3.99
N HIS A 93 -12.67 7.83 -2.93
CA HIS A 93 -14.05 7.36 -3.03
C HIS A 93 -15.02 8.49 -3.39
N ALA A 94 -14.89 9.68 -2.79
CA ALA A 94 -15.72 10.85 -3.11
C ALA A 94 -15.53 11.29 -4.58
N ARG A 95 -14.29 11.39 -5.06
CA ARG A 95 -13.99 11.73 -6.46
C ARG A 95 -14.48 10.67 -7.44
N SER A 96 -14.49 9.39 -7.04
CA SER A 96 -15.06 8.30 -7.83
C SER A 96 -16.60 8.32 -7.86
N LEU A 97 -17.26 9.00 -6.93
CA LEU A 97 -18.72 9.21 -6.95
C LEU A 97 -19.09 10.38 -7.86
N GLU A 98 -18.33 11.48 -7.84
CA GLU A 98 -18.54 12.63 -8.75
C GLU A 98 -18.26 12.31 -10.22
N THR A 99 -17.34 11.39 -10.50
CA THR A 99 -17.01 10.97 -11.88
C THR A 99 -17.87 9.80 -12.39
N LYS A 100 -18.80 9.29 -11.59
CA LYS A 100 -19.70 8.19 -12.01
C LYS A 100 -20.86 8.62 -12.91
N ASP A 101 -21.13 9.92 -13.05
CA ASP A 101 -22.34 10.39 -13.74
C ASP A 101 -22.13 10.93 -15.17
N VAL A 102 -20.88 11.03 -15.68
CA VAL A 102 -20.64 11.52 -17.06
C VAL A 102 -19.65 10.67 -17.88
N THR A 103 -18.88 9.74 -17.29
CA THR A 103 -17.71 9.17 -17.98
C THR A 103 -17.66 7.64 -18.10
N TRP A 104 -18.70 6.90 -17.68
CA TRP A 104 -18.75 5.44 -17.89
C TRP A 104 -19.20 5.07 -19.32
N LYS A 105 -20.21 5.78 -19.84
CA LYS A 105 -20.78 5.49 -21.16
C LYS A 105 -19.80 5.77 -22.32
N GLU A 106 -19.06 6.87 -22.25
CA GLU A 106 -18.15 7.30 -23.31
C GLU A 106 -16.87 6.43 -23.41
N LYS A 107 -16.42 5.85 -22.28
CA LYS A 107 -15.30 4.89 -22.26
C LYS A 107 -15.72 3.53 -22.80
N ASP A 108 -16.92 3.07 -22.47
CA ASP A 108 -17.48 1.83 -23.01
C ASP A 108 -17.72 1.95 -24.53
N ASP A 109 -18.29 3.06 -25.01
CA ASP A 109 -18.50 3.31 -26.44
C ASP A 109 -17.18 3.35 -27.23
N LYS A 110 -16.12 3.92 -26.65
CA LYS A 110 -14.79 3.95 -27.26
C LYS A 110 -14.14 2.57 -27.27
N PHE A 111 -14.32 1.77 -26.22
CA PHE A 111 -13.82 0.40 -26.17
C PHE A 111 -14.57 -0.50 -27.17
N GLU A 112 -15.89 -0.36 -27.28
CA GLU A 112 -16.71 -1.08 -28.23
C GLU A 112 -16.40 -0.71 -29.69
N SER A 113 -16.15 0.57 -29.98
CA SER A 113 -15.73 0.97 -31.33
C SER A 113 -14.37 0.38 -31.72
N LEU A 114 -13.44 0.25 -30.76
CA LEU A 114 -12.14 -0.40 -30.98
C LEU A 114 -12.31 -1.90 -31.24
N LEU A 115 -13.10 -2.61 -30.42
CA LEU A 115 -13.39 -4.03 -30.61
C LEU A 115 -14.00 -4.29 -32.00
N LYS A 116 -14.96 -3.48 -32.42
CA LYS A 116 -15.60 -3.59 -33.73
C LYS A 116 -14.62 -3.34 -34.89
N ALA A 117 -13.68 -2.42 -34.72
CA ALA A 117 -12.63 -2.18 -35.71
C ALA A 117 -11.66 -3.37 -35.81
N MET A 118 -11.29 -3.97 -34.68
CA MET A 118 -10.42 -5.16 -34.63
C MET A 118 -11.10 -6.38 -35.26
N GLU A 119 -12.38 -6.62 -34.96
CA GLU A 119 -13.15 -7.71 -35.56
C GLU A 119 -13.22 -7.57 -37.08
N LYS A 120 -13.42 -6.35 -37.58
CA LYS A 120 -13.42 -6.07 -39.03
C LYS A 120 -12.06 -6.37 -39.69
N LEU A 121 -10.95 -6.02 -39.03
CA LEU A 121 -9.60 -6.32 -39.52
C LEU A 121 -9.31 -7.83 -39.56
N VAL A 122 -9.74 -8.56 -38.54
CA VAL A 122 -9.60 -10.03 -38.50
C VAL A 122 -10.39 -10.68 -39.64
N ASN A 123 -11.62 -10.23 -39.87
CA ASN A 123 -12.47 -10.75 -40.94
C ASN A 123 -11.92 -10.41 -42.34
N SER A 124 -11.35 -9.21 -42.54
CA SER A 124 -10.70 -8.86 -43.83
C SER A 124 -9.43 -9.68 -44.06
N LEU A 125 -8.61 -9.92 -43.02
CA LEU A 125 -7.41 -10.74 -43.12
C LEU A 125 -7.76 -12.20 -43.45
N ALA A 126 -8.83 -12.72 -42.86
CA ALA A 126 -9.36 -14.05 -43.18
C ALA A 126 -9.88 -14.12 -44.62
N ALA A 127 -10.57 -13.08 -45.10
CA ALA A 127 -11.03 -12.99 -46.49
C ALA A 127 -9.87 -12.89 -47.50
N GLU A 128 -8.82 -12.14 -47.17
CA GLU A 128 -7.61 -12.00 -48.00
C GLU A 128 -6.78 -13.28 -48.04
N ARG A 129 -6.70 -14.01 -46.91
CA ARG A 129 -6.05 -15.33 -46.84
C ARG A 129 -6.79 -16.40 -47.67
N ASN A 130 -8.11 -16.28 -47.80
CA ASN A 130 -8.94 -17.21 -48.57
C ASN A 130 -9.12 -16.79 -50.04
N ALA A 131 -8.53 -15.68 -50.48
CA ALA A 131 -8.57 -15.26 -51.87
C ALA A 131 -7.68 -16.17 -52.74
N PRO A 132 -8.14 -16.60 -53.93
CA PRO A 132 -7.32 -17.43 -54.82
C PRO A 132 -6.03 -16.69 -55.19
N ARG A 133 -4.87 -17.22 -54.78
CA ARG A 133 -3.56 -16.72 -55.23
C ARG A 133 -3.49 -16.85 -56.75
N ARG A 134 -3.59 -15.75 -57.49
CA ARG A 134 -3.26 -15.73 -58.93
C ARG A 134 -1.76 -15.94 -59.08
N ASN A 135 -1.36 -17.14 -59.49
CA ASN A 135 0.01 -17.44 -59.87
C ASN A 135 0.32 -16.75 -61.22
N PRO A 136 1.36 -15.90 -61.33
CA PRO A 136 1.69 -15.23 -62.59
C PRO A 136 2.36 -16.13 -63.63
N TYR A 137 2.71 -17.36 -63.28
CA TYR A 137 3.38 -18.32 -64.19
C TYR A 137 2.43 -19.45 -64.56
N ALA A 138 1.45 -19.15 -65.40
CA ALA A 138 0.68 -20.14 -66.14
C ALA A 138 0.32 -19.53 -67.50
N SER A 139 1.28 -19.53 -68.41
CA SER A 139 1.05 -19.40 -69.85
C SER A 139 2.17 -20.16 -70.57
N GLU A 140 1.68 -20.98 -71.51
CA GLU A 140 2.28 -21.92 -72.48
C GLU A 140 3.75 -21.75 -72.86
#